data_AF-A0A928JEC7-F1
#
_entry.id   AF-A0A928JEC7-F1
#
_cell.length_a   1.000
_cell.length_b   1.000
_cell.length_c   1.000
_cell.angle_alpha   90.00
_cell.angle_beta   90.00
_cell.angle_gamma   90.00
#
_symmetry.space_group_name_H-M   'P 1'
#
loop_
_entity.id
_entity.type
_entity.pdbx_description
1 polymer ?
#
loop_
_entity_poly.entity_id
_entity_poly.type
_entity_poly.pdbx_seq_one_letter_code
_entity_poly.pdbx_strand_id
1 'polypeptide(L)'
;MNLKNIGKGIGDFGKKIAFSARKHSPELLTGGAIALGIGTVIATWFAARKTDKALEEPKKIIKTAKEMPVSESYTEADRKHDIWLGYKKGAVQIIKLYGPVTLMGASSIACILGSHRILSNRNAGLIAANSILSKEFSDYRDKVIEKYGREEDYNLRFADKMETAEATLKEENGEEKTVTVEKAKEGYQLDTFSRCFDDTNPCWKRDTQYNATFLKQIMSQMTDKLRAERVLCLNEVYDALGFDKTQAGFEYGWICKPGQEMEAYVDFGIYDMNKESVREFIYGHNNSIWLDFNCSKIIWAETPFRKV
;
A
#
# COMPACT_ATOMS: atom_id res chain seq x y z
N MET A 1 -0.77 49.98 -27.50
CA MET A 1 -0.93 48.85 -26.55
C MET A 1 0.29 47.94 -26.69
N ASN A 2 1.09 47.78 -25.64
CA ASN A 2 2.50 47.37 -25.73
C ASN A 2 2.66 45.83 -25.72
N LEU A 3 3.15 45.24 -26.81
CA LEU A 3 3.33 43.79 -27.01
C LEU A 3 4.20 43.11 -25.93
N LYS A 4 5.06 43.86 -25.24
CA LYS A 4 5.89 43.36 -24.12
C LYS A 4 5.09 42.95 -22.87
N ASN A 5 3.92 43.54 -22.63
CA ASN A 5 3.10 43.22 -21.45
C ASN A 5 2.23 41.95 -21.64
N ILE A 6 1.91 41.61 -22.90
CA ILE A 6 1.17 40.39 -23.24
C ILE A 6 2.09 39.16 -23.05
N GLY A 7 3.36 39.25 -23.44
CA GLY A 7 4.35 38.17 -23.26
C GLY A 7 4.67 37.84 -21.78
N LYS A 8 4.68 38.84 -20.89
CA LYS A 8 4.86 38.63 -19.44
C LYS A 8 3.64 37.97 -18.78
N GLY A 9 2.42 38.37 -19.14
CA GLY A 9 1.19 37.76 -18.61
C GLY A 9 1.02 36.30 -19.04
N ILE A 10 1.40 35.96 -20.28
CA ILE A 10 1.41 34.57 -20.79
C ILE A 10 2.49 33.73 -20.09
N GLY A 11 3.65 34.31 -19.80
CA GLY A 11 4.74 33.64 -19.08
C GLY A 11 4.40 33.30 -17.62
N ASP A 12 3.74 34.22 -16.90
CA ASP A 12 3.34 33.99 -15.51
C ASP A 12 2.12 33.07 -15.38
N PHE A 13 1.19 33.11 -16.33
CA PHE A 13 0.10 32.13 -16.43
C PHE A 13 0.63 30.73 -16.75
N GLY A 14 1.58 30.62 -17.68
CA GLY A 14 2.27 29.37 -18.00
C GLY A 14 3.02 28.77 -16.80
N LYS A 15 3.69 29.60 -15.99
CA LYS A 15 4.34 29.16 -14.75
C LYS A 15 3.34 28.70 -13.68
N LYS A 16 2.20 29.39 -13.53
CA LYS A 16 1.13 28.97 -12.60
C LYS A 16 0.47 27.66 -13.02
N ILE A 17 0.21 27.48 -14.31
CA ILE A 17 -0.28 26.20 -14.87
C ILE A 17 0.76 25.10 -14.66
N ALA A 18 2.04 25.36 -14.97
CA ALA A 18 3.10 24.38 -14.77
C ALA A 18 3.27 23.99 -13.30
N PHE A 19 3.12 24.96 -12.37
CA PHE A 19 3.19 24.70 -10.94
C PHE A 19 1.98 23.92 -10.41
N SER A 20 0.76 24.30 -10.83
CA SER A 20 -0.47 23.57 -10.49
C SER A 20 -0.47 22.15 -11.08
N ALA A 21 0.01 22.00 -12.31
CA ALA A 21 0.17 20.73 -12.99
C ALA A 21 1.22 19.83 -12.32
N ARG A 22 2.22 20.38 -11.60
CA ARG A 22 3.14 19.57 -10.78
C ARG A 22 2.49 19.08 -9.49
N LYS A 23 1.64 19.90 -8.85
CA LYS A 23 0.99 19.54 -7.57
C LYS A 23 -0.06 18.45 -7.73
N HIS A 24 -0.88 18.55 -8.79
CA HIS A 24 -1.94 17.60 -9.15
C HIS A 24 -1.56 16.72 -10.35
N SER A 25 -0.26 16.56 -10.61
CA SER A 25 0.23 15.85 -11.80
C SER A 25 -0.34 14.43 -11.96
N PRO A 26 -0.36 13.59 -10.92
CA PRO A 26 -0.89 12.23 -11.04
C PRO A 26 -2.38 12.20 -11.37
N GLU A 27 -3.18 13.05 -10.72
CA GLU A 27 -4.63 13.12 -10.94
C GLU A 27 -4.97 13.62 -12.35
N LEU A 28 -4.29 14.67 -12.81
CA LEU A 28 -4.48 15.22 -14.16
C LEU A 28 -4.02 14.24 -15.25
N LEU A 29 -2.89 13.56 -15.06
CA LEU A 29 -2.41 12.54 -15.99
C LEU A 29 -3.36 11.35 -16.05
N THR A 30 -3.90 10.92 -14.92
CA THR A 30 -4.85 9.79 -14.87
C THR A 30 -6.17 10.16 -15.53
N GLY A 31 -6.73 11.34 -15.21
CA GLY A 31 -7.96 11.83 -15.84
C GLY A 31 -7.79 12.06 -17.35
N GLY A 32 -6.66 12.65 -17.77
CA GLY A 32 -6.31 12.83 -19.17
C GLY A 32 -6.15 11.50 -19.91
N ALA A 33 -5.51 10.50 -19.27
CA ALA A 33 -5.39 9.17 -19.84
C ALA A 33 -6.75 8.49 -20.04
N ILE A 34 -7.64 8.54 -19.04
CA ILE A 34 -8.98 7.94 -19.16
C ILE A 34 -9.75 8.59 -20.32
N ALA A 35 -9.73 9.92 -20.41
CA ALA A 35 -10.39 10.64 -21.49
C ALA A 35 -9.81 10.28 -22.87
N LEU A 36 -8.48 10.22 -22.99
CA LEU A 36 -7.81 9.81 -24.23
C LEU A 36 -8.11 8.35 -24.57
N GLY A 37 -8.12 7.45 -23.60
CA GLY A 37 -8.43 6.03 -23.78
C GLY A 37 -9.87 5.78 -24.24
N ILE A 38 -10.85 6.50 -23.69
CA ILE A 38 -12.23 6.44 -24.19
C ILE A 38 -12.29 7.00 -25.62
N GLY A 39 -11.59 8.12 -25.85
CA GLY A 39 -11.49 8.74 -27.18
C GLY A 39 -10.89 7.81 -28.23
N THR A 40 -9.88 7.00 -27.89
CA THR A 40 -9.24 6.07 -28.83
C THR A 40 -10.19 4.94 -29.23
N VAL A 41 -10.97 4.40 -28.30
CA VAL A 41 -11.97 3.35 -28.61
C VAL A 41 -13.00 3.89 -29.62
N ILE A 42 -13.54 5.08 -29.37
CA ILE A 42 -14.51 5.73 -30.25
C ILE A 42 -13.89 6.03 -31.62
N ALA A 43 -12.69 6.61 -31.63
CA ALA A 43 -11.99 6.96 -32.87
C ALA A 43 -11.62 5.72 -33.70
N THR A 44 -11.23 4.62 -33.04
CA THR A 44 -10.95 3.33 -33.71
C THR A 44 -12.19 2.78 -34.39
N TRP A 45 -13.37 2.87 -33.74
CA TRP A 45 -14.63 2.45 -34.33
C TRP A 45 -15.00 3.28 -35.58
N PHE A 46 -14.84 4.61 -35.51
CA PHE A 46 -15.06 5.48 -36.67
C PHE A 46 -14.04 5.23 -37.79
N ALA A 47 -12.78 4.98 -37.45
CA ALA A 47 -11.73 4.62 -38.40
C ALA A 47 -12.11 3.32 -39.13
N ALA A 48 -12.45 2.26 -38.39
CA ALA A 48 -12.84 0.97 -38.96
C ALA A 48 -13.98 1.09 -39.98
N ARG A 49 -14.99 1.92 -39.72
CA ARG A 49 -16.11 2.18 -40.65
C ARG A 49 -15.71 2.89 -41.94
N LYS A 50 -14.63 3.69 -41.92
CA LYS A 50 -14.15 4.46 -43.08
C LYS A 50 -13.08 3.72 -43.87
N THR A 51 -12.48 2.67 -43.31
CA THR A 51 -11.36 1.93 -43.91
C THR A 51 -11.69 1.36 -45.29
N ASP A 52 -12.86 0.74 -45.47
CA ASP A 52 -13.22 0.14 -46.77
C ASP A 52 -13.32 1.17 -47.88
N LYS A 53 -13.99 2.30 -47.61
CA LYS A 53 -14.10 3.43 -48.55
C LYS A 53 -12.73 4.06 -48.83
N ALA A 54 -11.91 4.22 -47.81
CA ALA A 54 -10.57 4.81 -47.94
C ALA A 54 -9.61 3.94 -48.78
N LEU A 55 -9.83 2.62 -48.80
CA LEU A 55 -9.05 1.67 -49.58
C LEU A 55 -9.65 1.34 -50.95
N GLU A 56 -10.82 1.87 -51.29
CA GLU A 56 -11.50 1.59 -52.55
C GLU A 56 -10.68 2.06 -53.77
N GLU A 57 -10.22 3.32 -53.79
CA GLU A 57 -9.38 3.82 -54.90
C GLU A 57 -8.02 3.12 -54.98
N PRO A 58 -7.24 2.96 -53.89
CA PRO A 58 -6.01 2.17 -53.92
C PRO A 58 -6.20 0.76 -54.45
N LYS A 59 -7.24 0.05 -54.00
CA LYS A 59 -7.56 -1.31 -54.46
C LYS A 59 -7.93 -1.32 -55.94
N LYS A 60 -8.69 -0.31 -56.42
CA LYS A 60 -9.05 -0.17 -57.82
C LYS A 60 -7.81 0.04 -58.70
N ILE A 61 -6.89 0.92 -58.32
CA ILE A 61 -5.62 1.15 -59.05
C ILE A 61 -4.83 -0.15 -59.18
N ILE A 62 -4.68 -0.89 -58.08
CA ILE A 62 -3.94 -2.17 -58.08
C ILE A 62 -4.65 -3.21 -58.95
N LYS A 63 -5.99 -3.28 -58.90
CA LYS A 63 -6.77 -4.24 -59.69
C LYS A 63 -6.67 -3.93 -61.18
N THR A 64 -6.87 -2.68 -61.57
CA THR A 64 -6.77 -2.25 -62.97
C THR A 64 -5.36 -2.49 -63.53
N ALA A 65 -4.31 -2.17 -62.79
CA ALA A 65 -2.93 -2.41 -63.23
C ALA A 65 -2.61 -3.91 -63.41
N LYS A 66 -3.25 -4.79 -62.64
CA LYS A 66 -3.08 -6.25 -62.78
C LYS A 66 -3.87 -6.85 -63.94
N GLU A 67 -5.02 -6.26 -64.29
CA GLU A 67 -5.91 -6.75 -65.34
C GLU A 67 -5.55 -6.20 -66.73
N MET A 68 -4.80 -5.10 -66.83
CA MET A 68 -4.33 -4.59 -68.13
C MET A 68 -3.29 -5.53 -68.76
N PRO A 69 -3.46 -5.92 -70.04
CA PRO A 69 -2.47 -6.70 -70.77
C PRO A 69 -1.23 -5.84 -71.07
N VAL A 70 -0.05 -6.46 -70.99
CA VAL A 70 1.22 -5.80 -71.32
C VAL A 70 1.31 -5.60 -72.83
N SER A 71 1.60 -4.39 -73.28
CA SER A 71 1.69 -3.99 -74.70
C SER A 71 2.93 -3.10 -74.93
N GLU A 72 3.23 -2.75 -76.18
CA GLU A 72 4.31 -1.79 -76.49
C GLU A 72 4.08 -0.40 -75.86
N SER A 73 2.81 -0.02 -75.63
CA SER A 73 2.43 1.23 -74.97
C SER A 73 2.31 1.12 -73.44
N TYR A 74 2.24 -0.10 -72.89
CA TYR A 74 2.13 -0.36 -71.46
C TYR A 74 3.08 -1.49 -71.06
N THR A 75 4.27 -1.11 -70.60
CA THR A 75 5.33 -2.07 -70.30
C THR A 75 5.18 -2.69 -68.91
N GLU A 76 5.91 -3.77 -68.67
CA GLU A 76 5.94 -4.41 -67.35
C GLU A 76 6.50 -3.51 -66.24
N ALA A 77 7.31 -2.50 -66.60
CA ALA A 77 7.79 -1.48 -65.67
C ALA A 77 6.66 -0.54 -65.22
N ASP A 78 5.82 -0.10 -66.16
CA ASP A 78 4.66 0.76 -65.89
C ASP A 78 3.65 0.05 -64.97
N ARG A 79 3.41 -1.25 -65.22
CA ARG A 79 2.61 -2.10 -64.35
C ARG A 79 3.12 -2.15 -62.91
N LYS A 80 4.42 -2.36 -62.73
CA LYS A 80 5.04 -2.36 -61.39
C LYS A 80 4.92 -0.99 -60.73
N HIS A 81 5.06 0.09 -61.49
CA HIS A 81 4.93 1.46 -61.00
C HIS A 81 3.50 1.76 -60.52
N ASP A 82 2.48 1.41 -61.29
CA ASP A 82 1.07 1.64 -60.93
C ASP A 82 0.65 0.85 -59.68
N ILE A 83 1.10 -0.41 -59.58
CA ILE A 83 0.88 -1.23 -58.39
C ILE A 83 1.55 -0.57 -57.17
N TRP A 84 2.78 -0.09 -57.31
CA TRP A 84 3.48 0.63 -56.23
C TRP A 84 2.77 1.93 -55.83
N LEU A 85 2.28 2.72 -56.81
CA LEU A 85 1.48 3.91 -56.56
C LEU A 85 0.19 3.58 -55.80
N GLY A 86 -0.48 2.48 -56.17
CA GLY A 86 -1.64 1.96 -55.46
C GLY A 86 -1.34 1.63 -54.00
N TYR A 87 -0.27 0.88 -53.73
CA TYR A 87 0.17 0.58 -52.37
C TYR A 87 0.55 1.84 -51.58
N LYS A 88 1.29 2.78 -52.19
CA LYS A 88 1.66 4.04 -51.56
C LYS A 88 0.44 4.86 -51.17
N LYS A 89 -0.54 5.01 -52.08
CA LYS A 89 -1.81 5.70 -51.79
C LYS A 89 -2.58 5.01 -50.66
N GLY A 90 -2.64 3.67 -50.68
CA GLY A 90 -3.25 2.88 -49.60
C GLY A 90 -2.59 3.12 -48.24
N ALA A 91 -1.25 3.08 -48.19
CA ALA A 91 -0.49 3.33 -46.97
C ALA A 91 -0.74 4.74 -46.42
N VAL A 92 -0.76 5.77 -47.29
CA VAL A 92 -1.06 7.16 -46.88
C VAL A 92 -2.48 7.28 -46.30
N GLN A 93 -3.46 6.61 -46.90
CA GLN A 93 -4.84 6.63 -46.39
C GLN A 93 -4.95 5.94 -45.02
N ILE A 94 -4.27 4.80 -44.83
CA ILE A 94 -4.24 4.10 -43.53
C ILE A 94 -3.56 4.97 -42.46
N ILE A 95 -2.41 5.57 -42.77
CA ILE A 95 -1.69 6.45 -41.82
C ILE A 95 -2.55 7.66 -41.45
N LYS A 96 -3.24 8.28 -42.42
CA LYS A 96 -4.15 9.39 -42.15
C LYS A 96 -5.33 8.99 -41.26
N LEU A 97 -5.83 7.76 -41.40
CA LEU A 97 -7.01 7.29 -40.69
C LEU A 97 -6.69 6.79 -39.28
N TYR A 98 -5.61 6.01 -39.12
CA TYR A 98 -5.23 5.38 -37.86
C TYR A 98 -4.13 6.12 -37.10
N GLY A 99 -3.33 6.96 -37.75
CA GLY A 99 -2.22 7.70 -37.12
C GLY A 99 -2.64 8.53 -35.90
N PRO A 100 -3.73 9.31 -35.94
CA PRO A 100 -4.22 10.03 -34.76
C PRO A 100 -4.66 9.08 -33.63
N VAL A 101 -5.29 7.96 -33.98
CA VAL A 101 -5.82 6.98 -33.03
C VAL A 101 -4.68 6.27 -32.29
N THR A 102 -3.66 5.83 -33.01
CA THR A 102 -2.48 5.19 -32.43
C THR A 102 -1.70 6.15 -31.56
N LEU A 103 -1.57 7.42 -31.97
CA LEU A 103 -0.94 8.46 -31.16
C LEU A 103 -1.71 8.69 -29.85
N MET A 104 -3.03 8.87 -29.92
CA MET A 104 -3.86 9.05 -28.71
C MET A 104 -3.75 7.85 -27.76
N GLY A 105 -3.73 6.62 -28.29
CA GLY A 105 -3.60 5.40 -27.49
C GLY A 105 -2.26 5.31 -26.79
N ALA A 106 -1.17 5.54 -27.52
CA ALA A 106 0.18 5.57 -26.96
C ALA A 106 0.33 6.67 -25.89
N SER A 107 -0.20 7.87 -26.16
CA SER A 107 -0.20 8.97 -25.19
C SER A 107 -0.98 8.62 -23.91
N SER A 108 -2.15 7.99 -24.04
CA SER A 108 -2.93 7.51 -22.88
C SER A 108 -2.11 6.58 -21.99
N ILE A 109 -1.46 5.58 -22.58
CA ILE A 109 -0.65 4.61 -21.82
C ILE A 109 0.53 5.31 -21.15
N ALA A 110 1.22 6.19 -21.88
CA ALA A 110 2.33 6.97 -21.32
C ALA A 110 1.89 7.84 -20.13
N CYS A 111 0.70 8.44 -20.19
CA CYS A 111 0.13 9.22 -19.09
C CYS A 111 -0.16 8.34 -17.86
N ILE A 112 -0.68 7.11 -18.03
CA ILE A 112 -0.92 6.17 -16.91
C ILE A 112 0.40 5.80 -16.24
N LEU A 113 1.39 5.38 -17.03
CA LEU A 113 2.69 4.96 -16.50
C LEU A 113 3.43 6.12 -15.81
N GLY A 114 3.36 7.32 -16.40
CA GLY A 114 3.91 8.54 -15.82
C GLY A 114 3.24 8.91 -14.49
N SER A 115 1.91 8.84 -14.44
CA SER A 115 1.13 9.09 -13.22
C SER A 115 1.54 8.12 -12.10
N HIS A 116 1.57 6.82 -12.42
CA HIS A 116 1.91 5.78 -11.45
C HIS A 116 3.31 5.98 -10.87
N ARG A 117 4.32 6.27 -11.71
CA ARG A 117 5.69 6.54 -11.27
C ARG A 117 5.80 7.74 -10.32
N ILE A 118 5.03 8.80 -10.57
CA ILE A 118 5.04 9.98 -9.68
C ILE A 118 4.39 9.63 -8.34
N LEU A 119 3.25 8.94 -8.35
CA LEU A 119 2.55 8.55 -7.15
C LEU A 119 3.39 7.57 -6.29
N SER A 120 4.02 6.57 -6.93
CA SER A 120 4.88 5.61 -6.24
C SER A 120 6.05 6.29 -5.55
N ASN A 121 6.70 7.26 -6.19
CA ASN A 121 7.80 8.01 -5.61
C ASN A 121 7.37 8.86 -4.41
N ARG A 122 6.18 9.48 -4.47
CA ARG A 122 5.62 10.25 -3.34
C ARG A 122 5.29 9.34 -2.17
N ASN A 123 4.66 8.19 -2.43
CA ASN A 123 4.34 7.22 -1.39
C ASN A 123 5.60 6.63 -0.75
N ALA A 124 6.63 6.30 -1.54
CA ALA A 124 7.92 5.85 -1.02
C ALA A 124 8.57 6.90 -0.11
N GLY A 125 8.51 8.19 -0.48
CA GLY A 125 9.00 9.28 0.35
C GLY A 125 8.24 9.43 1.68
N LEU A 126 6.92 9.30 1.67
CA LEU A 126 6.09 9.32 2.90
C LEU A 126 6.41 8.13 3.81
N ILE A 127 6.54 6.94 3.25
CA ILE A 127 6.93 5.73 4.00
C ILE A 127 8.31 5.91 4.61
N ALA A 128 9.28 6.41 3.85
CA ALA A 128 10.63 6.68 4.35
C ALA A 128 10.60 7.72 5.48
N ALA A 129 9.87 8.82 5.34
CA ALA A 129 9.72 9.82 6.38
C ALA A 129 9.08 9.22 7.67
N ASN A 130 8.01 8.43 7.53
CA ASN A 130 7.39 7.74 8.66
C ASN A 130 8.32 6.72 9.32
N SER A 131 9.15 6.01 8.55
CA SER A 131 10.16 5.10 9.13
C SER A 131 11.23 5.84 9.92
N ILE A 132 11.66 7.02 9.45
CA ILE A 132 12.61 7.88 10.18
C ILE A 132 11.97 8.37 11.47
N LEU A 133 10.74 8.90 11.41
CA LEU A 133 9.99 9.36 12.59
C LEU A 133 9.77 8.23 13.59
N SER A 134 9.38 7.04 13.12
CA SER A 134 9.21 5.86 13.98
C SER A 134 10.52 5.47 14.66
N LYS A 135 11.64 5.54 13.93
CA LYS A 135 12.96 5.28 14.50
C LYS A 135 13.35 6.33 15.53
N GLU A 136 13.21 7.62 15.22
CA GLU A 136 13.51 8.71 16.16
C GLU A 136 12.66 8.62 17.44
N PHE A 137 11.38 8.26 17.29
CA PHE A 137 10.49 8.04 18.43
C PHE A 137 10.91 6.81 19.26
N SER A 138 11.29 5.71 18.60
CA SER A 138 11.84 4.53 19.28
C SER A 138 13.12 4.87 20.04
N ASP A 139 14.09 5.51 19.38
CA ASP A 139 15.37 5.90 19.99
C ASP A 139 15.16 6.88 21.15
N TYR A 140 14.15 7.76 21.08
CA TYR A 140 13.75 8.62 22.19
C TYR A 140 13.19 7.81 23.35
N ARG A 141 12.27 6.88 23.08
CA ARG A 141 11.69 6.01 24.12
C ARG A 141 12.73 5.14 24.80
N ASP A 142 13.68 4.58 24.05
CA ASP A 142 14.76 3.79 24.61
C ASP A 142 15.58 4.61 25.63
N LYS A 143 15.82 5.90 25.37
CA LYS A 143 16.48 6.82 26.32
C LYS A 143 15.61 7.16 27.53
N VAL A 144 14.29 7.28 27.34
CA VAL A 144 13.36 7.48 28.46
C VAL A 144 13.37 6.25 29.37
N ILE A 145 13.32 5.06 28.80
CA ILE A 145 13.39 3.79 29.53
C ILE A 145 14.74 3.65 30.24
N GLU A 146 15.85 3.98 29.59
CA GLU A 146 17.19 3.93 30.19
C GLU A 146 17.31 4.88 31.41
N LYS A 147 16.69 6.06 31.34
CA LYS A 147 16.81 7.09 32.37
C LYS A 147 15.79 6.97 33.51
N TYR A 148 14.55 6.61 33.18
CA TYR A 148 13.41 6.65 34.10
C TYR A 148 12.81 5.27 34.39
N GLY A 149 13.24 4.24 33.68
CA GLY A 149 12.67 2.90 33.77
C GLY A 149 11.44 2.70 32.88
N ARG A 150 11.10 1.43 32.67
CA ARG A 150 10.02 1.01 31.76
C ARG A 150 8.63 1.41 32.27
N GLU A 151 8.45 1.43 33.59
CA GLU A 151 7.20 1.86 34.24
C GLU A 151 6.89 3.32 33.97
N GLU A 152 7.89 4.20 34.07
CA GLU A 152 7.65 5.64 33.89
C GLU A 152 7.38 5.97 32.42
N ASP A 153 8.03 5.30 31.46
CA ASP A 153 7.70 5.40 30.03
C ASP A 153 6.26 4.90 29.76
N TYR A 154 5.84 3.81 30.41
CA TYR A 154 4.46 3.31 30.34
C TYR A 154 3.47 4.33 30.90
N ASN A 155 3.74 4.89 32.08
CA ASN A 155 2.92 5.92 32.71
C ASN A 155 2.85 7.18 31.84
N LEU A 156 3.97 7.66 31.30
CA LEU A 156 3.98 8.81 30.37
C LEU A 156 3.13 8.55 29.11
N ARG A 157 3.01 7.30 28.67
CA ARG A 157 2.23 6.91 27.49
C ARG A 157 0.73 6.71 27.78
N PHE A 158 0.39 6.23 28.98
CA PHE A 158 -0.96 5.73 29.29
C PHE A 158 -1.62 6.32 30.56
N ALA A 159 -0.93 7.11 31.39
CA ALA A 159 -1.44 7.58 32.69
C ALA A 159 -2.77 8.33 32.57
N ASP A 160 -2.94 9.19 31.56
CA ASP A 160 -4.19 9.92 31.36
C ASP A 160 -5.33 9.05 30.82
N LYS A 161 -5.02 7.85 30.34
CA LYS A 161 -5.94 6.92 29.64
C LYS A 161 -6.46 5.79 30.52
N MET A 162 -5.93 5.63 31.74
CA MET A 162 -6.36 4.59 32.68
C MET A 162 -7.28 5.17 33.76
N GLU A 163 -8.23 4.36 34.23
CA GLU A 163 -9.04 4.60 35.41
C GLU A 163 -9.15 3.30 36.23
N THR A 164 -9.25 3.44 37.55
CA THR A 164 -9.50 2.30 38.44
C THR A 164 -11.00 1.98 38.43
N ALA A 165 -11.33 0.72 38.13
CA ALA A 165 -12.70 0.21 38.15
C ALA A 165 -12.78 -1.00 39.10
N GLU A 166 -13.89 -1.09 39.83
CA GLU A 166 -14.19 -2.28 40.63
C GLU A 166 -14.86 -3.33 39.72
N ALA A 167 -14.21 -4.47 39.51
CA ALA A 167 -14.80 -5.61 38.82
C ALA A 167 -15.23 -6.68 39.83
N THR A 168 -16.44 -7.18 39.68
CA THR A 168 -16.96 -8.31 40.46
C THR A 168 -16.67 -9.62 39.71
N LEU A 169 -15.78 -10.43 40.27
CA LEU A 169 -15.50 -11.78 39.78
C LEU A 169 -16.37 -12.78 40.56
N LYS A 170 -17.16 -13.59 39.85
CA LYS A 170 -17.93 -14.69 40.44
C LYS A 170 -17.10 -15.95 40.49
N GLU A 171 -16.64 -16.39 41.67
CA GLU A 171 -15.93 -17.66 41.86
C GLU A 171 -16.78 -18.88 41.45
N GLU A 172 -16.15 -20.02 41.15
CA GLU A 172 -16.84 -21.29 40.80
C GLU A 172 -17.82 -21.76 41.89
N ASN A 173 -17.60 -21.27 43.11
CA ASN A 173 -18.34 -21.57 44.33
C ASN A 173 -19.61 -20.69 44.48
N GLY A 174 -19.80 -19.71 43.58
CA GLY A 174 -20.91 -18.75 43.63
C GLY A 174 -20.66 -17.52 44.51
N GLU A 175 -19.50 -17.37 45.14
CA GLU A 175 -19.12 -16.17 45.90
C GLU A 175 -18.62 -15.05 44.96
N GLU A 176 -19.10 -13.82 45.18
CA GLU A 176 -18.67 -12.63 44.45
C GLU A 176 -17.51 -11.96 45.19
N LYS A 177 -16.38 -11.80 44.50
CA LYS A 177 -15.20 -11.08 44.99
C LYS A 177 -15.02 -9.81 44.17
N THR A 178 -15.04 -8.66 44.83
CA THR A 178 -14.67 -7.37 44.23
C THR A 178 -13.16 -7.25 44.15
N VAL A 179 -12.64 -7.07 42.94
CA VAL A 179 -11.22 -6.84 42.67
C VAL A 179 -11.09 -5.51 41.93
N THR A 180 -10.17 -4.67 42.40
CA THR A 180 -9.84 -3.41 41.73
C THR A 180 -9.00 -3.72 40.50
N VAL A 181 -9.48 -3.34 39.31
CA VAL A 181 -8.77 -3.52 38.05
C VAL A 181 -8.57 -2.17 37.37
N GLU A 182 -7.37 -1.96 36.84
CA GLU A 182 -7.10 -0.81 35.97
C GLU A 182 -7.74 -1.06 34.59
N LYS A 183 -8.62 -0.16 34.18
CA LYS A 183 -9.29 -0.19 32.88
C LYS A 183 -8.91 1.05 32.07
N ALA A 184 -8.83 0.90 30.76
CA ALA A 184 -8.90 2.05 29.86
C ALA A 184 -10.15 2.87 30.15
N LYS A 185 -10.00 4.19 30.30
CA LYS A 185 -11.12 5.14 30.31
C LYS A 185 -12.00 4.90 29.09
N GLU A 186 -13.30 4.96 29.28
CA GLU A 186 -14.27 4.78 28.20
C GLU A 186 -13.98 5.75 27.04
N GLY A 187 -13.72 5.20 25.84
CA GLY A 187 -13.32 5.96 24.65
C GLY A 187 -11.80 6.07 24.39
N TYR A 188 -10.94 5.60 25.31
CA TYR A 188 -9.50 5.52 25.12
C TYR A 188 -9.08 4.10 24.73
N GLN A 189 -8.59 3.90 23.51
CA GLN A 189 -7.86 2.68 23.16
C GLN A 189 -6.43 2.81 23.68
N LEU A 190 -6.03 1.87 24.54
CA LEU A 190 -4.74 1.89 25.22
C LEU A 190 -3.59 1.95 24.22
N ASP A 191 -3.61 1.12 23.18
CA ASP A 191 -2.73 1.25 22.01
C ASP A 191 -3.44 0.68 20.78
N THR A 192 -3.08 1.11 19.57
CA THR A 192 -3.67 0.57 18.33
C THR A 192 -3.49 -0.97 18.24
N PHE A 193 -2.42 -1.48 18.85
CA PHE A 193 -1.97 -2.86 18.74
C PHE A 193 -2.23 -3.73 19.98
N SER A 194 -2.41 -3.14 21.16
CA SER A 194 -2.61 -3.92 22.39
C SER A 194 -3.96 -4.64 22.40
N ARG A 195 -4.02 -5.80 23.05
CA ARG A 195 -5.24 -6.59 23.23
C ARG A 195 -5.36 -7.07 24.67
N CYS A 196 -6.58 -7.04 25.21
CA CYS A 196 -6.85 -7.65 26.50
C CYS A 196 -7.09 -9.16 26.30
N PHE A 197 -6.36 -9.99 27.02
CA PHE A 197 -6.59 -11.43 27.06
C PHE A 197 -7.43 -11.74 28.30
N ASP A 198 -8.74 -11.78 28.11
CA ASP A 198 -9.75 -11.99 29.15
C ASP A 198 -10.79 -13.04 28.71
N ASP A 199 -11.86 -13.19 29.49
CA ASP A 199 -12.95 -14.16 29.28
C ASP A 199 -13.72 -13.99 27.97
N THR A 200 -13.55 -12.87 27.26
CA THR A 200 -14.10 -12.66 25.93
C THR A 200 -13.30 -13.36 24.84
N ASN A 201 -12.03 -13.70 25.11
CA ASN A 201 -11.16 -14.38 24.16
C ASN A 201 -11.43 -15.91 24.17
N PRO A 202 -11.62 -16.56 23.01
CA PRO A 202 -11.94 -17.99 22.93
C PRO A 202 -10.82 -18.92 23.47
N CYS A 203 -9.57 -18.45 23.44
CA CYS A 203 -8.41 -19.18 23.92
C CYS A 203 -8.19 -19.01 25.43
N TRP A 204 -8.88 -18.06 26.08
CA TRP A 204 -8.80 -17.84 27.52
C TRP A 204 -9.49 -18.95 28.31
N LYS A 205 -8.92 -19.27 29.48
CA LYS A 205 -9.51 -20.18 30.47
C LYS A 205 -9.53 -19.54 31.85
N ARG A 206 -10.41 -20.04 32.71
CA ARG A 206 -10.52 -19.64 34.11
C ARG A 206 -9.39 -20.21 34.99
N ASP A 207 -8.19 -20.27 34.45
CA ASP A 207 -6.99 -20.79 35.09
C ASP A 207 -5.81 -19.91 34.66
N THR A 208 -5.25 -19.16 35.60
CA THR A 208 -4.14 -18.23 35.33
C THR A 208 -2.89 -18.94 34.84
N GLN A 209 -2.59 -20.10 35.43
CA GLN A 209 -1.38 -20.86 35.12
C GLN A 209 -1.48 -21.43 33.70
N TYR A 210 -2.67 -21.90 33.31
CA TYR A 210 -2.96 -22.28 31.94
C TYR A 210 -2.76 -21.10 30.98
N ASN A 211 -3.37 -19.94 31.26
CA ASN A 211 -3.28 -18.76 30.41
C ASN A 211 -1.83 -18.28 30.26
N ALA A 212 -1.08 -18.20 31.35
CA ALA A 212 0.33 -17.80 31.34
C ALA A 212 1.18 -18.78 30.52
N THR A 213 0.92 -20.09 30.64
CA THR A 213 1.62 -21.13 29.87
C THR A 213 1.26 -21.04 28.39
N PHE A 214 -0.01 -20.85 28.05
CA PHE A 214 -0.49 -20.68 26.69
C PHE A 214 0.18 -19.48 26.01
N LEU A 215 0.14 -18.31 26.65
CA LEU A 215 0.76 -17.09 26.13
C LEU A 215 2.28 -17.28 25.92
N LYS A 216 2.98 -17.92 26.87
CA LYS A 216 4.40 -18.23 26.75
C LYS A 216 4.70 -19.16 25.56
N GLN A 217 3.86 -20.18 25.34
CA GLN A 217 4.02 -21.11 24.22
C GLN A 217 3.84 -20.41 22.88
N ILE A 218 2.77 -19.62 22.72
CA ILE A 218 2.53 -18.86 21.49
C ILE A 218 3.67 -17.87 21.25
N MET A 219 4.14 -17.17 22.28
CA MET A 219 5.27 -16.24 22.17
C MET A 219 6.56 -16.92 21.65
N SER A 220 6.89 -18.11 22.17
CA SER A 220 8.03 -18.90 21.70
C SER A 220 7.85 -19.34 20.25
N GLN A 221 6.66 -19.85 19.90
CA GLN A 221 6.34 -20.30 18.54
C GLN A 221 6.43 -19.17 17.53
N MET A 222 5.90 -17.99 17.86
CA MET A 222 5.96 -16.81 16.99
C MET A 222 7.40 -16.29 16.84
N THR A 223 8.21 -16.37 17.89
CA THR A 223 9.64 -16.06 17.82
C THR A 223 10.39 -17.01 16.88
N ASP A 224 10.13 -18.31 16.97
CA ASP A 224 10.74 -19.30 16.08
C ASP A 224 10.31 -19.11 14.63
N LYS A 225 9.03 -18.80 14.41
CA LYS A 225 8.50 -18.45 13.09
C LYS A 225 9.16 -17.20 12.52
N LEU A 226 9.29 -16.13 13.31
CA LEU A 226 9.99 -14.90 12.90
C LEU A 226 11.44 -15.17 12.47
N ARG A 227 12.15 -16.06 13.17
CA ARG A 227 13.53 -16.43 12.83
C ARG A 227 13.60 -17.24 11.54
N ALA A 228 12.65 -18.14 11.33
CA ALA A 228 12.59 -18.98 10.14
C ALA A 228 12.19 -18.19 8.88
N GLU A 229 11.14 -17.37 8.99
CA GLU A 229 10.51 -16.67 7.85
C GLU A 229 11.07 -15.25 7.63
N ARG A 230 11.89 -14.75 8.57
CA ARG A 230 12.49 -13.40 8.61
C ARG A 230 11.53 -12.24 8.82
N VAL A 231 10.24 -12.45 8.59
CA VAL A 231 9.19 -11.45 8.72
C VAL A 231 8.01 -12.12 9.41
N LEU A 232 7.37 -11.39 10.34
CA LEU A 232 6.14 -11.84 10.99
C LEU A 232 5.18 -10.67 11.11
N CYS A 233 3.94 -10.84 10.66
CA CYS A 233 2.90 -9.81 10.76
C CYS A 233 2.18 -9.89 12.12
N LEU A 234 1.73 -8.74 12.64
CA LEU A 234 0.96 -8.68 13.89
C LEU A 234 -0.35 -9.48 13.81
N ASN A 235 -1.00 -9.50 12.65
CA ASN A 235 -2.21 -10.32 12.46
C ASN A 235 -1.95 -11.82 12.60
N GLU A 236 -0.74 -12.31 12.33
CA GLU A 236 -0.41 -13.73 12.53
C GLU A 236 -0.32 -14.08 14.02
N VAL A 237 0.16 -13.12 14.82
CA VAL A 237 0.15 -13.24 16.28
C VAL A 237 -1.27 -13.14 16.83
N TYR A 238 -2.10 -12.24 16.30
CA TYR A 238 -3.52 -12.16 16.66
C TYR A 238 -4.26 -13.47 16.37
N ASP A 239 -4.08 -14.05 15.18
CA ASP A 239 -4.68 -15.34 14.83
C ASP A 239 -4.28 -16.44 15.82
N ALA A 240 -3.00 -16.51 16.18
CA ALA A 240 -2.51 -17.50 17.12
C ALA A 240 -3.06 -17.33 18.54
N LEU A 241 -3.37 -16.09 18.91
CA LEU A 241 -3.95 -15.72 20.21
C LEU A 241 -5.49 -15.70 20.22
N GLY A 242 -6.15 -15.92 19.08
CA GLY A 242 -7.61 -15.90 18.97
C GLY A 242 -8.23 -14.50 18.95
N PHE A 243 -7.48 -13.48 18.52
CA PHE A 243 -7.98 -12.11 18.34
C PHE A 243 -8.39 -11.82 16.90
N ASP A 244 -9.30 -10.86 16.73
CA ASP A 244 -9.67 -10.36 15.41
C ASP A 244 -8.52 -9.60 14.74
N LYS A 245 -8.35 -9.87 13.44
CA LYS A 245 -7.41 -9.16 12.57
C LYS A 245 -7.77 -7.69 12.45
N THR A 246 -6.75 -6.85 12.29
CA THR A 246 -6.94 -5.44 11.94
C THR A 246 -6.24 -5.09 10.65
N GLN A 247 -6.66 -3.98 10.02
CA GLN A 247 -5.96 -3.45 8.87
C GLN A 247 -4.50 -3.11 9.21
N ALA A 248 -4.28 -2.49 10.38
CA ALA A 248 -2.94 -2.13 10.84
C ALA A 248 -2.06 -3.38 11.08
N GLY A 249 -2.62 -4.49 11.55
CA GLY A 249 -1.86 -5.72 11.79
C GLY A 249 -1.28 -6.40 10.53
N PHE A 250 -1.66 -5.96 9.32
CA PHE A 250 -1.01 -6.38 8.06
C PHE A 250 0.22 -5.55 7.70
N GLU A 251 0.30 -4.32 8.19
CA GLU A 251 1.38 -3.40 7.87
C GLU A 251 2.50 -3.44 8.90
N TYR A 252 2.13 -3.73 10.16
CA TYR A 252 3.04 -3.74 11.31
C TYR A 252 3.39 -5.16 11.75
N GLY A 253 4.61 -5.31 12.27
CA GLY A 253 5.06 -6.56 12.89
C GLY A 253 6.55 -6.56 13.18
N TRP A 254 7.19 -7.71 12.96
CA TRP A 254 8.59 -7.96 13.29
C TRP A 254 9.40 -8.33 12.06
N ILE A 255 10.68 -7.92 12.07
CA ILE A 255 11.65 -8.22 11.02
C ILE A 255 12.93 -8.71 11.67
N CYS A 256 13.34 -9.92 11.30
CA CYS A 256 14.64 -10.49 11.65
C CYS A 256 15.65 -10.19 10.53
N LYS A 257 16.63 -9.34 10.81
CA LYS A 257 17.70 -9.04 9.85
C LYS A 257 18.66 -10.24 9.70
N PRO A 258 19.28 -10.43 8.51
CA PRO A 258 20.35 -11.43 8.32
C PRO A 258 21.47 -11.25 9.35
N GLY A 259 21.84 -12.33 10.06
CA GLY A 259 22.89 -12.31 11.07
C GLY A 259 22.47 -11.79 12.46
N GLN A 260 21.20 -11.41 12.65
CA GLN A 260 20.63 -10.97 13.93
C GLN A 260 19.54 -11.93 14.44
N GLU A 261 19.63 -13.21 14.10
CA GLU A 261 18.59 -14.21 14.44
C GLU A 261 18.42 -14.37 15.95
N MET A 262 19.52 -14.28 16.71
CA MET A 262 19.48 -14.39 18.18
C MET A 262 18.86 -13.15 18.86
N GLU A 263 18.88 -12.00 18.19
CA GLU A 263 18.30 -10.74 18.70
C GLU A 263 16.82 -10.60 18.34
N ALA A 264 16.32 -11.36 17.36
CA ALA A 264 14.92 -11.35 16.97
C ALA A 264 14.07 -12.16 17.96
N TYR A 265 13.11 -11.50 18.60
CA TYR A 265 12.12 -12.12 19.48
C TYR A 265 10.80 -11.36 19.47
N VAL A 266 9.73 -12.11 19.74
CA VAL A 266 8.38 -11.60 19.98
C VAL A 266 8.16 -11.56 21.48
N ASP A 267 7.68 -10.43 22.00
CA ASP A 267 7.34 -10.24 23.40
C ASP A 267 5.92 -9.68 23.53
N PHE A 268 5.15 -10.26 24.45
CA PHE A 268 3.78 -9.87 24.76
C PHE A 268 3.69 -8.95 25.99
N GLY A 269 4.83 -8.63 26.62
CA GLY A 269 4.89 -7.77 27.79
C GLY A 269 4.46 -8.45 29.09
N ILE A 270 4.41 -9.78 29.12
CA ILE A 270 3.87 -10.58 30.25
C ILE A 270 4.89 -10.90 31.35
N TYR A 271 6.13 -10.40 31.24
CA TYR A 271 7.21 -10.63 32.22
C TYR A 271 7.80 -9.33 32.78
N ASP A 272 7.16 -8.19 32.52
CA ASP A 272 7.54 -6.94 33.16
C ASP A 272 7.02 -6.91 34.60
N MET A 273 7.79 -7.50 35.52
CA MET A 273 7.42 -7.64 36.94
C MET A 273 7.30 -6.31 37.68
N ASN A 274 7.62 -5.19 37.04
CA ASN A 274 7.37 -3.88 37.63
C ASN A 274 5.89 -3.48 37.51
N LYS A 275 5.17 -3.99 36.50
CA LYS A 275 3.74 -3.75 36.31
C LYS A 275 2.92 -4.53 37.33
N GLU A 276 2.03 -3.86 38.04
CA GLU A 276 1.13 -4.51 39.00
C GLU A 276 0.22 -5.53 38.32
N SER A 277 -0.39 -5.19 37.19
CA SER A 277 -1.22 -6.11 36.40
C SER A 277 -0.48 -7.38 35.95
N VAL A 278 0.81 -7.27 35.60
CA VAL A 278 1.65 -8.44 35.27
C VAL A 278 1.95 -9.25 36.51
N ARG A 279 2.29 -8.62 37.64
CA ARG A 279 2.51 -9.31 38.91
C ARG A 279 1.27 -10.06 39.36
N GLU A 280 0.10 -9.44 39.32
CA GLU A 280 -1.16 -10.07 39.66
C GLU A 280 -1.47 -11.26 38.76
N PHE A 281 -1.18 -11.15 37.47
CA PHE A 281 -1.34 -12.25 36.52
C PHE A 281 -0.35 -13.39 36.81
N ILE A 282 0.94 -13.09 37.01
CA ILE A 282 1.97 -14.11 37.29
C ILE A 282 1.75 -14.78 38.64
N TYR A 283 1.26 -14.06 39.65
CA TYR A 283 0.96 -14.60 40.98
C TYR A 283 -0.41 -15.27 41.08
N GLY A 284 -1.21 -15.28 40.02
CA GLY A 284 -2.51 -15.97 40.00
C GLY A 284 -3.64 -15.20 40.71
N HIS A 285 -3.44 -13.90 40.97
CA HIS A 285 -4.47 -13.04 41.56
C HIS A 285 -5.47 -12.50 40.53
N ASN A 286 -5.03 -12.38 39.26
CA ASN A 286 -5.87 -11.94 38.15
C ASN A 286 -5.70 -12.90 36.95
N ASN A 287 -6.80 -13.28 36.32
CA ASN A 287 -6.77 -14.19 35.16
C ASN A 287 -6.68 -13.48 33.82
N SER A 288 -6.82 -12.16 33.81
CA SER A 288 -6.83 -11.34 32.62
C SER A 288 -5.59 -10.45 32.56
N ILE A 289 -5.08 -10.20 31.35
CA ILE A 289 -3.87 -9.39 31.15
C ILE A 289 -3.94 -8.60 29.85
N TRP A 290 -3.44 -7.37 29.88
CA TRP A 290 -3.19 -6.59 28.67
C TRP A 290 -1.88 -7.04 28.02
N LEU A 291 -1.97 -7.46 26.77
CA LEU A 291 -0.81 -7.80 25.95
C LEU A 291 -0.29 -6.54 25.24
N ASP A 292 0.96 -6.21 25.53
CA ASP A 292 1.69 -5.09 24.92
C ASP A 292 2.79 -5.66 24.03
N PHE A 293 2.51 -5.68 22.73
CA PHE A 293 3.39 -6.30 21.75
C PHE A 293 4.59 -5.38 21.47
N ASN A 294 5.81 -5.94 21.46
CA ASN A 294 7.01 -5.21 21.04
C ASN A 294 7.09 -4.96 19.51
N CYS A 295 5.95 -4.84 18.82
CA CYS A 295 5.90 -4.55 17.39
C CYS A 295 6.02 -3.03 17.14
N SER A 296 7.01 -2.60 16.35
CA SER A 296 7.16 -1.17 16.00
C SER A 296 7.49 -0.91 14.54
N LYS A 297 7.65 -1.94 13.71
CA LYS A 297 8.19 -1.79 12.36
C LYS A 297 7.11 -1.95 11.30
N ILE A 298 7.10 -1.01 10.34
CA ILE A 298 6.34 -1.16 9.10
C ILE A 298 7.10 -2.18 8.25
N ILE A 299 6.50 -3.35 8.07
CA ILE A 299 7.13 -4.49 7.38
C ILE A 299 7.57 -4.09 5.98
N TRP A 300 6.67 -3.45 5.23
CA TRP A 300 6.85 -3.08 3.83
C TRP A 300 7.93 -2.01 3.58
N ALA A 301 8.29 -1.22 4.61
CA ALA A 301 9.29 -0.16 4.49
C ALA A 301 10.73 -0.69 4.54
N GLU A 302 10.95 -1.78 5.28
CA GLU A 302 12.29 -2.33 5.54
C GLU A 302 12.57 -3.63 4.77
N THR A 303 11.55 -4.35 4.30
CA THR A 303 11.76 -5.47 3.39
C THR A 303 12.26 -4.95 2.04
N PRO A 304 13.39 -5.46 1.52
CA PRO A 304 13.76 -5.23 0.13
C PRO A 304 12.78 -6.04 -0.72
N PHE A 305 11.61 -5.47 -1.01
CA PHE A 305 10.75 -6.04 -2.04
C PHE A 305 11.57 -6.12 -3.30
N ARG A 306 11.75 -7.37 -3.73
CA ARG A 306 12.44 -7.84 -4.91
C ARG A 306 12.21 -6.82 -6.02
N LYS A 307 13.25 -6.04 -6.36
CA LYS A 307 13.32 -5.34 -7.64
C LYS A 307 13.20 -6.43 -8.70
N VAL A 308 12.00 -6.66 -9.19
CA VAL A 308 11.73 -7.41 -10.43
C VAL A 308 11.38 -6.38 -11.48
#